data_AF-A0A7S0VNH1-F1
#
_entry.id   AF-A0A7S0VNH1-F1
#
_cell.length_a   1.000
_cell.length_b   1.000
_cell.length_c   1.000
_cell.angle_alpha   90.00
_cell.angle_beta   90.00
_cell.angle_gamma   90.00
#
_symmetry.space_group_name_H-M   'P 1'
#
loop_
_entity.id
_entity.type
_entity.pdbx_description
1 polymer ?
#
loop_
_entity_poly.entity_id
_entity_poly.type
_entity_poly.pdbx_seq_one_letter_code
_entity_poly.pdbx_strand_id
1 'polypeptide(L)'
;ADAAGLWDLSSPSLYTTSAPHHLNPLPAGENVTCGAAWCTFTRAACAGDLRPGQDHAVGPATFRDQVGAGGLGAAVLKGPPGSACKDGTTSRHWDDASGTLSASSFLMSDDLDNEAVQFAGGLNGGLHVAADVHPLVEAGKMPRGGLTVEAWFTLDEKVAASGGRTRGLVSAVHDAKVCGFAMGYTHVTSLTTIRAQVATRTPRTFEAALFTTVTVQKSPELAGHAWHHLVVTFDGMVVKAYLNGVLEDSRAHAGSIPREVAYTDQLGNGCGMPLVLGAWQAEHRGALSSARVMTRAVTAAEASQLYSLRSTRLRSVPEAYYWEAGMVLVGGQLVRSPNTQVLGTAGTPAGAGDGSKIVVQGRFDVSATYELVLTHTDPTTGGKVVTAARTASGAPIEAQCS
;
A
#
# COMPACT_ATOMS: atom_id res chain seq x y z
N ALA A 1 13.64 -7.35 -19.33
CA ALA A 1 14.84 -6.51 -19.53
C ALA A 1 14.56 -5.01 -19.34
N ASP A 2 13.31 -4.53 -19.52
CA ASP A 2 13.04 -3.08 -19.53
C ASP A 2 12.45 -2.49 -18.22
N ALA A 3 12.19 -3.33 -17.22
CA ALA A 3 11.69 -2.86 -15.92
C ALA A 3 12.85 -2.41 -15.04
N ALA A 4 12.77 -1.18 -14.52
CA ALA A 4 13.63 -0.70 -13.45
C ALA A 4 13.20 -1.31 -12.11
N GLY A 5 11.89 -1.43 -11.88
CA GLY A 5 11.33 -2.09 -10.70
C GLY A 5 10.00 -2.75 -11.03
N LEU A 6 9.74 -3.89 -10.38
CA LEU A 6 8.49 -4.65 -10.52
C LEU A 6 8.12 -5.26 -9.17
N TRP A 7 7.00 -4.79 -8.62
CA TRP A 7 6.40 -5.35 -7.41
C TRP A 7 5.08 -6.02 -7.80
N ASP A 8 5.00 -7.32 -7.59
CA ASP A 8 3.80 -8.14 -7.85
C ASP A 8 2.93 -8.35 -6.60
N LEU A 9 3.38 -7.80 -5.46
CA LEU A 9 2.68 -7.67 -4.18
C LEU A 9 2.00 -8.96 -3.68
N SER A 10 2.51 -10.11 -4.11
CA SER A 10 2.05 -11.44 -3.74
C SER A 10 2.76 -11.91 -2.47
N SER A 11 2.21 -12.93 -1.82
CA SER A 11 2.80 -13.60 -0.66
C SER A 11 4.16 -14.22 -0.93
N PRO A 12 4.41 -14.87 -2.09
CA PRO A 12 5.77 -15.27 -2.44
C PRO A 12 6.78 -14.12 -2.37
N SER A 13 6.38 -12.90 -2.72
CA SER A 13 7.26 -11.73 -2.61
C SER A 13 7.62 -11.36 -1.15
N LEU A 14 6.91 -11.88 -0.14
CA LEU A 14 7.18 -11.69 1.29
C LEU A 14 8.10 -12.75 1.94
N TYR A 15 8.04 -14.01 1.51
CA TYR A 15 8.49 -15.16 2.33
C TYR A 15 9.58 -16.07 1.73
N THR A 16 10.16 -15.74 0.56
CA THR A 16 11.08 -16.66 -0.14
C THR A 16 12.54 -16.58 0.32
N THR A 17 13.24 -17.72 0.32
CA THR A 17 14.67 -17.87 0.69
C THR A 17 15.65 -17.85 -0.49
N SER A 18 15.18 -17.77 -1.74
CA SER A 18 16.02 -18.00 -2.94
C SER A 18 16.93 -16.84 -3.33
N ALA A 19 16.66 -15.61 -2.87
CA ALA A 19 17.51 -14.44 -3.05
C ALA A 19 17.30 -13.43 -1.91
N PRO A 20 18.32 -12.66 -1.50
CA PRO A 20 18.15 -11.62 -0.49
C PRO A 20 17.25 -10.50 -1.00
N HIS A 21 16.53 -9.81 -0.10
CA HIS A 21 15.80 -8.59 -0.45
C HIS A 21 16.81 -7.46 -0.68
N HIS A 22 16.82 -6.87 -1.88
CA HIS A 22 17.67 -5.72 -2.17
C HIS A 22 17.01 -4.46 -1.60
N LEU A 23 17.51 -3.97 -0.48
CA LEU A 23 16.94 -2.83 0.25
C LEU A 23 17.73 -1.55 -0.02
N ASN A 24 17.02 -0.44 -0.16
CA ASN A 24 17.65 0.88 -0.18
C ASN A 24 17.89 1.37 1.26
N PRO A 25 18.83 2.32 1.43
CA PRO A 25 19.03 2.98 2.71
C PRO A 25 17.73 3.60 3.25
N LEU A 26 17.53 3.46 4.55
CA LEU A 26 16.43 4.06 5.29
C LEU A 26 16.91 5.33 6.03
N PRO A 27 15.98 6.22 6.42
CA PRO A 27 16.29 7.36 7.27
C PRO A 27 16.91 6.94 8.60
N ALA A 28 17.65 7.85 9.23
CA ALA A 28 18.22 7.60 10.56
C ALA A 28 17.12 7.24 11.58
N GLY A 29 17.38 6.20 12.39
CA GLY A 29 16.42 5.71 13.40
C GLY A 29 15.42 4.66 12.88
N GLU A 30 15.46 4.36 11.57
CA GLU A 30 14.73 3.26 10.95
C GLU A 30 15.71 2.17 10.50
N ASN A 31 15.32 0.91 10.62
CA ASN A 31 16.15 -0.22 10.20
C ASN A 31 15.32 -1.34 9.58
N VAL A 32 15.93 -2.12 8.69
CA VAL A 32 15.37 -3.39 8.20
C VAL A 32 16.41 -4.48 8.36
N THR A 33 16.04 -5.52 9.10
CA THR A 33 16.88 -6.71 9.33
C THR A 33 16.26 -7.89 8.61
N CYS A 34 17.00 -8.52 7.68
CA CYS A 34 16.52 -9.69 6.95
C CYS A 34 17.00 -10.99 7.60
N GLY A 35 16.05 -11.87 7.92
CA GLY A 35 16.30 -13.28 8.21
C GLY A 35 16.36 -14.12 6.94
N ALA A 36 16.35 -15.45 7.10
CA ALA A 36 16.41 -16.38 5.96
C ALA A 36 15.17 -16.30 5.05
N ALA A 37 13.98 -16.07 5.62
CA ALA A 37 12.71 -16.11 4.89
C ALA A 37 12.09 -14.73 4.62
N TRP A 38 12.35 -13.73 5.47
CA TRP A 38 11.70 -12.42 5.40
C TRP A 38 12.48 -11.34 6.15
N CYS A 39 12.11 -10.06 5.97
CA CYS A 39 12.74 -8.93 6.66
C CYS A 39 11.82 -8.18 7.63
N THR A 40 12.36 -7.85 8.80
CA THR A 40 11.71 -7.06 9.86
C THR A 40 12.08 -5.60 9.71
N PHE A 41 11.09 -4.72 9.64
CA PHE A 41 11.30 -3.28 9.82
C PHE A 41 11.20 -2.93 11.30
N THR A 42 12.11 -2.10 11.80
CA THR A 42 12.05 -1.54 13.16
C THR A 42 12.32 -0.04 13.16
N ARG A 43 11.70 0.68 14.09
CA ARG A 43 12.02 2.07 14.40
C ARG A 43 11.80 2.35 15.89
N ALA A 44 12.47 3.37 16.39
CA ALA A 44 12.28 3.81 17.77
C ALA A 44 10.83 4.21 18.04
N ALA A 45 10.38 4.00 19.28
CA ALA A 45 9.09 4.50 19.75
C ALA A 45 8.94 6.01 19.51
N CYS A 46 7.71 6.46 19.20
CA CYS A 46 7.43 7.89 19.00
C CYS A 46 7.73 8.69 20.29
N ALA A 47 8.55 9.74 20.20
CA ALA A 47 8.85 10.60 21.34
C ALA A 47 7.63 11.46 21.72
N GLY A 48 7.13 11.33 22.96
CA GLY A 48 6.05 12.17 23.50
C GLY A 48 4.94 11.46 24.27
N ASP A 49 4.96 10.13 24.39
CA ASP A 49 4.02 9.38 25.23
C ASP A 49 4.52 9.28 26.69
N LEU A 50 3.60 9.37 27.65
CA LEU A 50 3.87 9.22 29.09
C LEU A 50 4.00 7.75 29.53
N ARG A 51 3.74 6.81 28.62
CA ARG A 51 4.02 5.38 28.80
C ARG A 51 5.40 5.04 28.20
N PRO A 52 6.14 4.06 28.75
CA PRO A 52 7.35 3.58 28.10
C PRO A 52 6.97 2.98 26.74
N GLY A 53 7.12 3.77 25.68
CA GLY A 53 6.83 3.33 24.32
C GLY A 53 7.76 2.19 23.93
N GLN A 54 7.20 1.14 23.32
CA GLN A 54 7.99 0.08 22.73
C GLN A 54 8.40 0.46 21.31
N ASP A 55 9.58 0.02 20.89
CA ASP A 55 10.02 0.17 19.50
C ASP A 55 8.99 -0.48 18.57
N HIS A 56 8.67 0.21 17.49
CA HIS A 56 7.73 -0.27 16.50
C HIS A 56 8.42 -1.31 15.61
N ALA A 57 7.79 -2.47 15.43
CA ALA A 57 8.31 -3.54 14.59
C ALA A 57 7.24 -4.12 13.67
N VAL A 58 7.59 -4.32 12.39
CA VAL A 58 6.75 -4.97 11.37
C VAL A 58 7.49 -6.16 10.78
N GLY A 59 6.85 -7.31 10.68
CA GLY A 59 7.44 -8.55 10.21
C GLY A 59 6.46 -9.64 9.73
N PRO A 60 6.63 -10.20 8.51
CA PRO A 60 7.37 -9.62 7.38
C PRO A 60 6.98 -8.18 7.06
N ALA A 61 7.95 -7.39 6.62
CA ALA A 61 7.74 -6.00 6.23
C ALA A 61 7.98 -5.73 4.75
N THR A 62 8.52 -6.66 3.96
CA THR A 62 9.10 -6.31 2.65
C THR A 62 8.53 -7.12 1.50
N PHE A 63 8.05 -6.43 0.46
CA PHE A 63 7.75 -7.01 -0.85
C PHE A 63 8.96 -6.87 -1.77
N ARG A 64 9.39 -7.97 -2.37
CA ARG A 64 10.54 -8.03 -3.28
C ARG A 64 10.30 -7.24 -4.56
N ASP A 65 11.36 -6.63 -5.06
CA ASP A 65 11.47 -6.22 -6.45
C ASP A 65 11.90 -7.41 -7.31
N GLN A 66 11.03 -7.83 -8.23
CA GLN A 66 11.25 -8.98 -9.10
C GLN A 66 12.38 -8.75 -10.12
N VAL A 67 12.86 -7.51 -10.28
CA VAL A 67 14.08 -7.19 -11.05
C VAL A 67 15.35 -7.61 -10.28
N GLY A 68 15.26 -7.82 -8.97
CA GLY A 68 16.36 -8.27 -8.12
C GLY A 68 17.40 -7.19 -7.84
N ALA A 69 18.67 -7.56 -7.70
CA ALA A 69 19.75 -6.64 -7.32
C ALA A 69 20.00 -5.52 -8.36
N GLY A 70 19.65 -5.76 -9.62
CA GLY A 70 19.73 -4.75 -10.69
C GLY A 70 18.58 -3.74 -10.68
N GLY A 71 17.54 -3.97 -9.85
CA GLY A 71 16.34 -3.15 -9.81
C GLY A 71 16.39 -1.96 -8.86
N LEU A 72 15.22 -1.36 -8.65
CA LEU A 72 14.99 -0.24 -7.75
C LEU A 72 14.96 -0.65 -6.28
N GLY A 73 14.69 -1.92 -5.97
CA GLY A 73 14.74 -2.46 -4.61
C GLY A 73 13.37 -2.79 -4.00
N ALA A 74 13.40 -3.56 -2.91
CA ALA A 74 12.21 -4.04 -2.22
C ALA A 74 11.39 -2.89 -1.62
N ALA A 75 10.06 -3.05 -1.61
CA ALA A 75 9.13 -2.11 -1.01
C ALA A 75 8.85 -2.49 0.44
N VAL A 76 9.07 -1.56 1.37
CA VAL A 76 9.01 -1.77 2.82
C VAL A 76 7.73 -1.18 3.40
N LEU A 77 6.95 -1.99 4.10
CA LEU A 77 5.86 -1.55 4.95
C LEU A 77 6.43 -1.02 6.27
N LYS A 78 6.27 0.29 6.48
CA LYS A 78 6.76 0.98 7.68
C LYS A 78 5.70 1.17 8.77
N GLY A 79 4.47 0.76 8.49
CA GLY A 79 3.31 1.03 9.34
C GLY A 79 2.66 2.40 9.06
N PRO A 80 2.10 3.06 10.08
CA PRO A 80 1.34 4.30 9.91
C PRO A 80 2.31 5.48 9.70
N PRO A 81 1.92 6.50 8.90
CA PRO A 81 2.78 7.62 8.59
C PRO A 81 3.16 8.41 9.85
N GLY A 82 4.36 9.01 9.87
CA GLY A 82 4.98 9.60 11.06
C GLY A 82 4.18 10.68 11.81
N SER A 83 3.17 11.31 11.19
CA SER A 83 2.25 12.24 11.87
C SER A 83 1.22 11.54 12.78
N ALA A 84 1.01 10.23 12.60
CA ALA A 84 0.17 9.41 13.47
C ALA A 84 0.87 9.05 14.80
N CYS A 85 2.11 9.51 15.01
CA CYS A 85 2.85 9.45 16.28
C CYS A 85 2.33 10.41 17.37
N LYS A 86 1.20 11.12 17.19
CA LYS A 86 0.75 12.15 18.12
C LYS A 86 -0.69 12.01 18.63
N ASP A 87 -0.74 12.10 19.97
CA ASP A 87 -1.80 12.41 20.93
C ASP A 87 -2.45 11.24 21.67
N GLY A 88 -2.05 11.08 22.94
CA GLY A 88 -2.49 10.02 23.86
C GLY A 88 -3.98 10.06 24.24
N THR A 89 -4.84 10.66 23.43
CA THR A 89 -6.28 10.72 23.66
C THR A 89 -7.11 10.32 22.44
N THR A 90 -6.57 10.31 21.21
CA THR A 90 -7.35 9.94 20.01
C THR A 90 -6.63 9.10 18.95
N SER A 91 -5.30 9.00 18.96
CA SER A 91 -4.57 8.22 17.95
C SER A 91 -4.56 6.72 18.26
N ARG A 92 -4.97 5.96 17.25
CA ARG A 92 -5.05 4.50 17.17
C ARG A 92 -3.63 3.91 17.06
N HIS A 93 -2.82 4.13 18.09
CA HIS A 93 -1.44 3.66 18.11
C HIS A 93 -1.41 2.13 18.11
N TRP A 94 -0.81 1.56 17.08
CA TRP A 94 -0.47 0.14 17.06
C TRP A 94 0.78 -0.19 17.88
N ASP A 95 1.48 0.83 18.35
CA ASP A 95 2.62 0.70 19.25
C ASP A 95 2.18 0.27 20.67
N ASP A 96 0.86 0.19 20.94
CA ASP A 96 0.29 -0.28 22.21
C ASP A 96 0.06 -1.81 22.28
N ALA A 97 0.05 -2.48 21.13
CA ALA A 97 -0.18 -3.92 21.06
C ALA A 97 1.14 -4.65 21.24
N SER A 98 1.20 -5.59 22.19
CA SER A 98 2.35 -6.43 22.52
C SER A 98 2.72 -7.44 21.42
N GLY A 99 2.46 -7.12 20.15
CA GLY A 99 2.50 -8.03 19.02
C GLY A 99 3.07 -7.36 17.77
N THR A 100 3.94 -8.08 17.06
CA THR A 100 4.63 -7.58 15.87
C THR A 100 3.66 -7.52 14.68
N LEU A 101 3.41 -6.33 14.16
CA LEU A 101 2.58 -6.15 12.96
C LEU A 101 3.16 -6.90 11.76
N SER A 102 2.37 -7.18 10.73
CA SER A 102 2.86 -7.87 9.54
C SER A 102 2.28 -7.31 8.24
N ALA A 103 3.10 -7.26 7.19
CA ALA A 103 2.65 -6.98 5.84
C ALA A 103 1.65 -8.02 5.33
N SER A 104 1.73 -9.26 5.82
CA SER A 104 0.76 -10.30 5.46
C SER A 104 -0.65 -10.02 5.99
N SER A 105 -0.78 -9.22 7.05
CA SER A 105 -2.08 -8.79 7.56
C SER A 105 -2.83 -7.88 6.58
N PHE A 106 -2.13 -7.27 5.62
CA PHE A 106 -2.71 -6.37 4.61
C PHE A 106 -2.86 -7.04 3.25
N LEU A 107 -2.57 -8.33 3.14
CA LEU A 107 -2.80 -9.08 1.92
C LEU A 107 -4.29 -9.38 1.75
N MET A 108 -4.76 -9.19 0.53
CA MET A 108 -6.07 -9.66 0.06
C MET A 108 -5.87 -10.62 -1.10
N SER A 109 -6.82 -11.54 -1.29
CA SER A 109 -6.88 -12.47 -2.42
C SER A 109 -8.28 -12.45 -3.00
N ASP A 110 -8.41 -12.61 -4.32
CA ASP A 110 -9.70 -12.68 -5.02
C ASP A 110 -10.17 -14.13 -5.30
N ASP A 111 -9.75 -15.08 -4.45
CA ASP A 111 -10.03 -16.53 -4.52
C ASP A 111 -9.49 -17.24 -5.78
N LEU A 112 -8.80 -16.53 -6.69
CA LEU A 112 -8.23 -17.07 -7.94
C LEU A 112 -6.72 -16.77 -8.09
N ASP A 113 -5.99 -16.87 -6.99
CA ASP A 113 -4.53 -16.70 -6.91
C ASP A 113 -4.01 -15.26 -7.15
N ASN A 114 -4.85 -14.24 -7.33
CA ASN A 114 -4.37 -12.86 -7.38
C ASN A 114 -4.31 -12.28 -5.97
N GLU A 115 -3.08 -12.21 -5.47
CA GLU A 115 -2.79 -11.52 -4.24
C GLU A 115 -2.50 -10.04 -4.50
N ALA A 116 -2.88 -9.22 -3.53
CA ALA A 116 -2.72 -7.78 -3.56
C ALA A 116 -2.55 -7.26 -2.14
N VAL A 117 -2.04 -6.05 -2.02
CA VAL A 117 -1.92 -5.35 -0.74
C VAL A 117 -2.99 -4.28 -0.67
N GLN A 118 -3.81 -4.33 0.37
CA GLN A 118 -4.78 -3.29 0.64
C GLN A 118 -4.14 -2.15 1.43
N PHE A 119 -4.49 -0.92 1.09
CA PHE A 119 -4.12 0.32 1.75
C PHE A 119 -5.38 0.97 2.35
N ALA A 120 -5.30 1.38 3.61
CA ALA A 120 -6.39 2.07 4.32
C ALA A 120 -6.01 3.49 4.77
N GLY A 121 -4.74 3.89 4.59
CA GLY A 121 -4.18 5.21 4.85
C GLY A 121 -4.01 5.60 6.33
N GLY A 122 -4.86 5.11 7.22
CA GLY A 122 -4.67 5.28 8.68
C GLY A 122 -3.80 4.19 9.32
N LEU A 123 -3.69 3.05 8.64
CA LEU A 123 -3.06 1.83 9.12
C LEU A 123 -1.70 1.65 8.40
N ASN A 124 -1.74 1.43 7.10
CA ASN A 124 -0.55 1.40 6.27
C ASN A 124 -0.53 2.61 5.33
N GLY A 125 0.49 3.45 5.50
CA GLY A 125 0.62 4.71 4.76
C GLY A 125 1.17 4.57 3.34
N GLY A 126 1.54 3.35 2.93
CA GLY A 126 2.27 3.09 1.69
C GLY A 126 3.36 2.03 1.88
N LEU A 127 3.91 1.55 0.77
CA LEU A 127 5.13 0.74 0.74
C LEU A 127 6.29 1.58 0.22
N HIS A 128 7.31 1.75 1.04
CA HIS A 128 8.45 2.61 0.75
C HIS A 128 9.57 1.81 0.09
N VAL A 129 9.90 2.13 -1.15
CA VAL A 129 11.01 1.52 -1.89
C VAL A 129 12.32 2.21 -1.54
N ALA A 130 12.31 3.55 -1.54
CA ALA A 130 13.45 4.37 -1.19
C ALA A 130 12.97 5.57 -0.39
N ALA A 131 13.70 5.96 0.66
CA ALA A 131 13.47 7.23 1.33
C ALA A 131 13.95 8.41 0.49
N ASP A 132 14.94 8.16 -0.36
CA ASP A 132 15.48 9.09 -1.31
C ASP A 132 15.92 8.36 -2.59
N VAL A 133 15.45 8.80 -3.75
CA VAL A 133 15.84 8.24 -5.05
C VAL A 133 17.15 8.80 -5.59
N HIS A 134 17.79 9.81 -4.99
CA HIS A 134 19.07 10.34 -5.49
C HIS A 134 20.12 9.25 -5.76
N PRO A 135 20.39 8.32 -4.82
CA PRO A 135 21.38 7.27 -5.07
C PRO A 135 20.99 6.35 -6.23
N LEU A 136 19.68 6.17 -6.48
CA LEU A 136 19.17 5.38 -7.60
C LEU A 136 19.37 6.12 -8.94
N VAL A 137 19.25 7.45 -8.95
CA VAL A 137 19.52 8.28 -10.14
C VAL A 137 21.01 8.26 -10.48
N GLU A 138 21.88 8.45 -9.49
CA GLU A 138 23.34 8.43 -9.63
C GLU A 138 23.83 7.07 -10.12
N ALA A 139 23.30 5.98 -9.56
CA ALA A 139 23.55 4.62 -10.00
C ALA A 139 22.94 4.29 -11.38
N GLY A 140 22.20 5.21 -12.01
CA GLY A 140 21.58 5.01 -13.31
C GLY A 140 20.43 4.02 -13.33
N LYS A 141 19.85 3.72 -12.18
CA LYS A 141 18.69 2.82 -12.03
C LYS A 141 17.36 3.51 -12.37
N MET A 142 17.29 4.84 -12.22
CA MET A 142 16.09 5.61 -12.55
C MET A 142 15.97 5.93 -14.06
N PRO A 143 14.75 6.02 -14.60
CA PRO A 143 14.50 6.39 -15.99
C PRO A 143 15.10 7.77 -16.37
N ARG A 144 15.69 7.89 -17.57
CA ARG A 144 16.44 9.10 -18.02
C ARG A 144 15.92 9.76 -19.29
N GLY A 145 15.17 9.04 -20.12
CA GLY A 145 14.72 9.51 -21.44
C GLY A 145 13.26 9.18 -21.69
N GLY A 146 12.92 7.89 -21.60
CA GLY A 146 11.54 7.43 -21.54
C GLY A 146 11.18 6.92 -20.15
N LEU A 147 9.88 6.86 -19.87
CA LEU A 147 9.33 6.34 -18.63
C LEU A 147 8.00 5.65 -18.90
N THR A 148 7.76 4.54 -18.21
CA THR A 148 6.42 3.99 -18.01
C THR A 148 6.22 3.70 -16.53
N VAL A 149 5.10 4.14 -15.97
CA VAL A 149 4.66 3.77 -14.62
C VAL A 149 3.31 3.08 -14.76
N GLU A 150 3.18 1.91 -14.17
CA GLU A 150 1.99 1.05 -14.27
C GLU A 150 1.55 0.62 -12.88
N ALA A 151 0.23 0.60 -12.64
CA ALA A 151 -0.35 -0.04 -11.47
C ALA A 151 -1.72 -0.64 -11.76
N TRP A 152 -1.97 -1.81 -11.16
CA TRP A 152 -3.31 -2.38 -10.99
C TRP A 152 -3.84 -1.99 -9.63
N PHE A 153 -5.02 -1.37 -9.60
CA PHE A 153 -5.59 -0.86 -8.37
C PHE A 153 -7.10 -1.04 -8.29
N THR A 154 -7.60 -1.17 -7.08
CA THR A 154 -9.00 -0.92 -6.75
C THR A 154 -9.13 0.40 -6.00
N LEU A 155 -10.34 0.91 -5.84
CA LEU A 155 -10.59 2.08 -5.02
C LEU A 155 -11.77 1.80 -4.10
N ASP A 156 -11.67 2.31 -2.87
CA ASP A 156 -12.77 2.29 -1.92
C ASP A 156 -13.73 3.45 -2.21
N GLU A 157 -14.97 3.12 -2.57
CA GLU A 157 -16.01 4.07 -2.97
C GLU A 157 -16.43 5.03 -1.85
N LYS A 158 -16.26 4.62 -0.59
CA LYS A 158 -16.74 5.36 0.59
C LYS A 158 -15.91 6.60 0.91
N VAL A 159 -14.76 6.80 0.25
CA VAL A 159 -13.84 7.87 0.64
C VAL A 159 -13.76 8.95 -0.43
N ALA A 160 -14.63 9.95 -0.29
CA ALA A 160 -14.37 11.27 -0.87
C ALA A 160 -12.97 11.73 -0.46
N ALA A 161 -12.14 12.16 -1.42
CA ALA A 161 -10.82 12.69 -1.11
C ALA A 161 -10.95 13.84 -0.10
N SER A 162 -10.56 13.61 1.16
CA SER A 162 -10.56 14.65 2.19
C SER A 162 -9.70 15.81 1.71
N GLY A 163 -10.32 16.98 1.51
CA GLY A 163 -9.63 18.20 1.10
C GLY A 163 -9.07 18.22 -0.32
N GLY A 164 -9.55 17.39 -1.26
CA GLY A 164 -9.13 17.45 -2.68
C GLY A 164 -7.71 16.95 -2.96
N ARG A 165 -7.07 16.29 -1.98
CA ARG A 165 -5.74 15.68 -2.10
C ARG A 165 -5.78 14.44 -3.00
N THR A 166 -4.77 14.29 -3.85
CA THR A 166 -4.64 13.14 -4.74
C THR A 166 -4.08 11.94 -3.99
N ARG A 167 -4.83 10.83 -3.95
CA ARG A 167 -4.38 9.55 -3.42
C ARG A 167 -3.41 8.91 -4.38
N GLY A 168 -2.18 8.62 -3.94
CA GLY A 168 -1.13 8.12 -4.83
C GLY A 168 -1.19 6.61 -5.04
N LEU A 169 -0.87 6.16 -6.25
CA LEU A 169 -0.69 4.73 -6.58
C LEU A 169 0.80 4.40 -6.64
N VAL A 170 1.59 5.20 -7.35
CA VAL A 170 3.05 5.14 -7.38
C VAL A 170 3.58 6.56 -7.49
N SER A 171 4.51 6.95 -6.62
CA SER A 171 5.10 8.29 -6.66
C SER A 171 6.57 8.31 -6.24
N ALA A 172 7.31 9.23 -6.85
CA ALA A 172 8.64 9.67 -6.44
C ALA A 172 8.59 11.19 -6.26
N VAL A 173 8.10 11.65 -5.10
CA VAL A 173 7.73 13.06 -4.85
C VAL A 173 8.10 13.50 -3.44
N HIS A 174 8.45 14.78 -3.26
CA HIS A 174 8.70 15.42 -1.97
C HIS A 174 7.63 16.47 -1.63
N ASP A 175 7.07 16.46 -0.41
CA ASP A 175 6.24 17.49 0.25
C ASP A 175 5.52 18.51 -0.67
N ALA A 176 4.68 17.99 -1.57
CA ALA A 176 3.84 18.72 -2.54
C ALA A 176 4.52 19.35 -3.78
N LYS A 177 5.85 19.22 -3.96
CA LYS A 177 6.55 19.56 -5.21
C LYS A 177 6.99 18.31 -5.96
N VAL A 178 6.47 18.13 -7.17
CA VAL A 178 6.85 16.98 -8.02
C VAL A 178 8.15 17.27 -8.74
N CYS A 179 9.21 16.57 -8.33
CA CYS A 179 10.53 16.62 -8.96
C CYS A 179 10.88 15.30 -9.71
N GLY A 180 9.95 14.33 -9.68
CA GLY A 180 10.04 13.03 -10.36
C GLY A 180 8.75 12.71 -11.09
N PHE A 181 8.09 11.60 -10.75
CA PHE A 181 6.81 11.24 -11.31
C PHE A 181 5.81 10.87 -10.21
N ALA A 182 4.53 11.04 -10.49
CA ALA A 182 3.47 10.55 -9.63
C ALA A 182 2.24 10.20 -10.45
N MET A 183 1.52 9.17 -10.03
CA MET A 183 0.19 8.91 -10.52
C MET A 183 -0.75 8.55 -9.38
N GLY A 184 -1.99 8.99 -9.49
CA GLY A 184 -2.98 8.85 -8.45
C GLY A 184 -4.35 9.31 -8.89
N TYR A 185 -5.28 9.37 -7.94
CA TYR A 185 -6.66 9.78 -8.21
C TYR A 185 -7.26 10.62 -7.09
N THR A 186 -8.28 11.38 -7.45
CA THR A 186 -9.31 11.88 -6.53
C THR A 186 -10.62 11.22 -6.88
N HIS A 187 -11.35 10.74 -5.88
CA HIS A 187 -12.61 10.04 -6.04
C HIS A 187 -13.71 10.79 -5.28
N VAL A 188 -14.85 10.99 -5.92
CA VAL A 188 -16.13 11.41 -5.33
C VAL A 188 -17.24 10.61 -6.01
N THR A 189 -18.44 10.61 -5.42
CA THR A 189 -19.61 9.78 -5.80
C THR A 189 -20.11 9.95 -7.25
N SER A 190 -19.55 10.86 -8.04
CA SER A 190 -19.98 11.09 -9.44
C SER A 190 -18.82 11.28 -10.41
N LEU A 191 -17.59 11.32 -9.89
CA LEU A 191 -16.40 11.66 -10.66
C LEU A 191 -15.15 11.02 -10.06
N THR A 192 -14.46 10.25 -10.90
CA THR A 192 -13.05 9.94 -10.65
C THR A 192 -12.18 10.83 -11.51
N THR A 193 -11.21 11.50 -10.90
CA THR A 193 -10.17 12.23 -11.64
C THR A 193 -8.83 11.54 -11.40
N ILE A 194 -8.25 10.97 -12.44
CA ILE A 194 -6.89 10.46 -12.41
C ILE A 194 -5.96 11.62 -12.74
N ARG A 195 -4.87 11.74 -11.97
CA ARG A 195 -3.79 12.70 -12.22
C ARG A 195 -2.49 11.94 -12.36
N ALA A 196 -1.76 12.26 -13.42
CA ALA A 196 -0.42 11.77 -13.65
C ALA A 196 0.52 12.94 -13.92
N GLN A 197 1.64 12.99 -13.20
CA GLN A 197 2.63 14.05 -13.28
C GLN A 197 4.01 13.49 -13.60
N VAL A 198 4.72 14.19 -14.49
CA VAL A 198 6.12 13.92 -14.82
C VAL A 198 6.87 15.23 -14.80
N ALA A 199 7.94 15.28 -14.01
CA ALA A 199 8.87 16.38 -13.96
C ALA A 199 9.97 16.19 -15.02
N THR A 200 10.30 17.26 -15.72
CA THR A 200 11.38 17.31 -16.71
C THR A 200 12.26 18.54 -16.49
N ARG A 201 13.46 18.49 -17.05
CA ARG A 201 14.33 19.64 -17.27
C ARG A 201 14.38 19.94 -18.76
N THR A 202 14.37 21.24 -19.09
CA THR A 202 14.64 21.68 -20.46
C THR A 202 16.13 22.06 -20.60
N PRO A 203 16.75 21.85 -21.77
CA PRO A 203 18.17 22.15 -21.96
C PRO A 203 18.54 23.64 -21.92
N ARG A 204 17.57 24.55 -22.01
CA ARG A 204 17.85 25.98 -22.33
C ARG A 204 17.97 26.90 -21.12
N THR A 205 17.56 26.48 -19.93
CA THR A 205 17.76 27.22 -18.69
C THR A 205 18.05 26.21 -17.58
N PHE A 206 19.17 26.35 -16.88
CA PHE A 206 19.45 25.61 -15.64
C PHE A 206 18.47 25.98 -14.50
N GLU A 207 17.48 26.84 -14.76
CA GLU A 207 16.52 27.32 -13.78
C GLU A 207 15.20 26.54 -13.85
N ALA A 208 14.92 25.85 -12.75
CA ALA A 208 13.69 25.14 -12.37
C ALA A 208 13.29 23.87 -13.17
N ALA A 209 13.03 22.79 -12.43
CA ALA A 209 12.29 21.64 -12.97
C ALA A 209 10.87 22.08 -13.35
N LEU A 210 10.43 21.72 -14.55
CA LEU A 210 9.02 21.87 -14.96
C LEU A 210 8.32 20.54 -14.71
N PHE A 211 7.01 20.59 -14.50
CA PHE A 211 6.18 19.38 -14.51
C PHE A 211 4.99 19.57 -15.44
N THR A 212 4.55 18.47 -16.03
CA THR A 212 3.29 18.42 -16.75
C THR A 212 2.30 17.51 -16.03
N THR A 213 1.02 17.79 -16.21
CA THR A 213 -0.06 16.98 -15.63
C THR A 213 -0.97 16.50 -16.76
N VAL A 214 -1.19 15.19 -16.82
CA VAL A 214 -2.26 14.57 -17.60
C VAL A 214 -3.42 14.29 -16.65
N THR A 215 -4.64 14.60 -17.07
CA THR A 215 -5.84 14.49 -16.23
C THR A 215 -6.93 13.73 -16.98
N VAL A 216 -7.37 12.61 -16.41
CA VAL A 216 -8.47 11.81 -16.96
C VAL A 216 -9.67 11.94 -16.03
N GLN A 217 -10.82 12.33 -16.57
CA GLN A 217 -12.07 12.44 -15.82
C GLN A 217 -13.03 11.34 -16.27
N LYS A 218 -13.59 10.60 -15.30
CA LYS A 218 -14.59 9.55 -15.54
C LYS A 218 -15.88 9.90 -14.83
N SER A 219 -16.95 10.05 -15.62
CA SER A 219 -18.33 10.25 -15.17
C SER A 219 -19.27 9.34 -16.00
N PRO A 220 -20.01 8.39 -15.39
CA PRO A 220 -19.95 8.05 -13.96
C PRO A 220 -18.54 7.65 -13.55
N GLU A 221 -18.26 7.79 -12.26
CA GLU A 221 -17.01 7.45 -11.62
C GLU A 221 -16.54 6.03 -11.94
N LEU A 222 -15.25 5.78 -11.74
CA LEU A 222 -14.75 4.42 -11.79
C LEU A 222 -15.45 3.60 -10.71
N ALA A 223 -15.95 2.43 -11.10
CA ALA A 223 -16.60 1.52 -10.18
C ALA A 223 -15.68 1.21 -8.99
N GLY A 224 -16.19 1.46 -7.78
CA GLY A 224 -15.55 1.06 -6.54
C GLY A 224 -15.35 -0.44 -6.49
N HIS A 225 -14.31 -0.85 -5.78
CA HIS A 225 -13.98 -2.25 -5.52
C HIS A 225 -13.69 -3.13 -6.75
N ALA A 226 -13.76 -2.56 -7.95
CA ALA A 226 -13.37 -3.17 -9.20
C ALA A 226 -11.89 -2.86 -9.52
N TRP A 227 -11.25 -3.77 -10.25
CA TRP A 227 -9.89 -3.57 -10.73
C TRP A 227 -9.82 -2.62 -11.91
N HIS A 228 -8.92 -1.66 -11.80
CA HIS A 228 -8.55 -0.72 -12.84
C HIS A 228 -7.05 -0.81 -13.09
N HIS A 229 -6.66 -0.51 -14.33
CA HIS A 229 -5.28 -0.52 -14.77
C HIS A 229 -4.89 0.84 -15.29
N LEU A 230 -3.92 1.48 -14.64
CA LEU A 230 -3.39 2.77 -15.07
C LEU A 230 -1.97 2.59 -15.58
N VAL A 231 -1.72 3.10 -16.79
CA VAL A 231 -0.39 3.20 -17.39
C VAL A 231 -0.12 4.64 -17.76
N VAL A 232 0.98 5.20 -17.28
CA VAL A 232 1.46 6.54 -17.62
C VAL A 232 2.77 6.40 -18.37
N THR A 233 2.88 6.99 -19.55
CA THR A 233 4.09 6.97 -20.36
C THR A 233 4.62 8.36 -20.64
N PHE A 234 5.94 8.51 -20.70
CA PHE A 234 6.61 9.71 -21.19
C PHE A 234 7.75 9.33 -22.13
N ASP A 235 7.78 9.87 -23.35
CA ASP A 235 8.76 9.53 -24.39
C ASP A 235 9.85 10.61 -24.62
N GLY A 236 9.91 11.62 -23.75
CA GLY A 236 10.76 12.81 -23.92
C GLY A 236 10.03 14.00 -24.56
N MET A 237 8.85 13.78 -25.15
CA MET A 237 8.06 14.82 -25.82
C MET A 237 6.60 14.85 -25.42
N VAL A 238 6.01 13.71 -25.07
CA VAL A 238 4.57 13.57 -24.80
C VAL A 238 4.36 12.69 -23.57
N VAL A 239 3.56 13.18 -22.63
CA VAL A 239 3.02 12.36 -21.54
C VAL A 239 1.65 11.83 -21.96
N LYS A 240 1.40 10.54 -21.73
CA LYS A 240 0.13 9.88 -22.03
C LYS A 240 -0.36 9.10 -20.83
N ALA A 241 -1.67 9.06 -20.62
CA ALA A 241 -2.32 8.21 -19.64
C ALA A 241 -3.26 7.23 -20.35
N TYR A 242 -3.10 5.95 -20.07
CA TYR A 242 -3.97 4.88 -20.53
C TYR A 242 -4.69 4.29 -19.33
N LEU A 243 -6.01 4.16 -19.44
CA LEU A 243 -6.85 3.49 -18.45
C LEU A 243 -7.45 2.25 -19.08
N ASN A 244 -7.29 1.10 -18.43
CA ASN A 244 -7.81 -0.19 -18.89
C ASN A 244 -7.40 -0.48 -20.35
N GLY A 245 -6.15 -0.15 -20.69
CA GLY A 245 -5.57 -0.36 -22.03
C GLY A 245 -5.97 0.66 -23.10
N VAL A 246 -6.79 1.67 -22.77
CA VAL A 246 -7.27 2.70 -23.72
C VAL A 246 -6.57 4.03 -23.43
N LEU A 247 -6.13 4.75 -24.47
CA LEU A 247 -5.56 6.10 -24.32
C LEU A 247 -6.67 7.08 -23.92
N GLU A 248 -6.51 7.75 -22.79
CA GLU A 248 -7.53 8.65 -22.23
C GLU A 248 -7.16 10.14 -22.37
N ASP A 249 -5.89 10.48 -22.12
CA ASP A 249 -5.40 11.86 -22.27
C ASP A 249 -3.93 11.86 -22.65
N SER A 250 -3.50 12.94 -23.31
CA SER A 250 -2.12 13.17 -23.69
C SER A 250 -1.77 14.64 -23.69
N ARG A 251 -0.53 14.96 -23.31
CA ARG A 251 -0.01 16.33 -23.24
C ARG A 251 1.38 16.40 -23.82
N ALA A 252 1.58 17.33 -24.75
CA ALA A 252 2.91 17.69 -25.22
C ALA A 252 3.70 18.33 -24.07
N HIS A 253 4.90 17.83 -23.83
CA HIS A 253 5.82 18.31 -22.82
C HIS A 253 7.24 17.87 -23.19
N ALA A 254 7.97 18.73 -23.90
CA ALA A 254 9.34 18.43 -24.29
C ALA A 254 10.30 18.61 -23.11
N GLY A 255 11.17 17.62 -22.89
CA GLY A 255 12.19 17.69 -21.85
C GLY A 255 12.82 16.34 -21.59
N SER A 256 13.84 16.32 -20.73
CA SER A 256 14.44 15.09 -20.23
C SER A 256 14.09 14.90 -18.77
N ILE A 257 13.90 13.64 -18.35
CA ILE A 257 13.81 13.33 -16.92
C ILE A 257 15.13 13.77 -16.25
N PRO A 258 15.09 14.53 -15.15
CA PRO A 258 16.30 15.10 -14.56
C PRO A 258 17.35 14.03 -14.24
N ARG A 259 18.58 14.21 -14.75
CA ARG A 259 19.73 13.32 -14.50
C ARG A 259 20.42 13.57 -13.17
N GLU A 260 20.26 14.77 -12.66
CA GLU A 260 20.74 15.21 -11.36
C GLU A 260 19.55 15.84 -10.69
N VAL A 261 19.25 15.42 -9.47
CA VAL A 261 18.30 16.10 -8.62
C VAL A 261 19.04 17.27 -7.95
N ALA A 262 19.69 18.11 -8.77
CA ALA A 262 20.30 19.37 -8.33
C ALA A 262 19.21 20.43 -8.05
N TYR A 263 17.99 20.01 -7.75
CA TYR A 263 17.01 20.91 -7.17
C TYR A 263 17.24 20.84 -5.67
N THR A 264 18.21 21.62 -5.22
CA THR A 264 18.03 22.30 -3.96
C THR A 264 16.90 23.30 -4.19
N ASP A 265 15.86 23.28 -3.37
CA ASP A 265 14.99 24.44 -3.31
C ASP A 265 15.80 25.71 -2.96
N GLN A 266 15.18 26.88 -2.97
CA GLN A 266 15.88 28.13 -2.59
C GLN A 266 16.40 28.13 -1.14
N LEU A 267 16.14 27.07 -0.36
CA LEU A 267 16.60 26.88 1.01
C LEU A 267 17.73 25.84 1.13
N GLY A 268 18.22 25.28 0.02
CA GLY A 268 19.31 24.31 0.05
C GLY A 268 18.87 22.85 0.26
N ASN A 269 17.56 22.57 0.29
CA ASN A 269 17.06 21.21 0.50
C ASN A 269 17.01 20.47 -0.84
N GLY A 270 17.85 19.45 -1.01
CA GLY A 270 17.78 18.52 -2.15
C GLY A 270 16.41 17.83 -2.22
N CYS A 271 16.00 17.31 -3.38
CA CYS A 271 14.73 16.58 -3.44
C CYS A 271 14.89 15.17 -2.87
N GLY A 272 14.85 15.04 -1.54
CA GLY A 272 14.61 13.74 -0.92
C GLY A 272 13.24 13.24 -1.37
N MET A 273 13.19 12.55 -2.51
CA MET A 273 11.96 12.06 -3.11
C MET A 273 11.80 10.60 -2.71
N PRO A 274 10.97 10.28 -1.72
CA PRO A 274 10.67 8.90 -1.44
C PRO A 274 9.98 8.27 -2.65
N LEU A 275 10.44 7.08 -3.06
CA LEU A 275 9.71 6.24 -4.00
C LEU A 275 8.73 5.38 -3.19
N VAL A 276 7.43 5.62 -3.36
CA VAL A 276 6.37 5.00 -2.57
C VAL A 276 5.30 4.41 -3.47
N LEU A 277 4.87 3.19 -3.13
CA LEU A 277 3.66 2.57 -3.67
C LEU A 277 2.51 2.84 -2.71
N GLY A 278 1.36 3.27 -3.23
CA GLY A 278 0.17 3.54 -2.43
C GLY A 278 0.15 4.88 -1.68
N ALA A 279 1.00 5.86 -2.05
CA ALA A 279 0.93 7.20 -1.47
C ALA A 279 1.43 8.29 -2.44
N TRP A 280 0.88 9.51 -2.30
CA TRP A 280 1.41 10.73 -2.92
C TRP A 280 1.06 11.98 -2.10
N GLN A 281 -0.07 12.65 -2.39
CA GLN A 281 -0.56 13.75 -1.55
C GLN A 281 -1.39 13.20 -0.41
N ALA A 282 -2.06 12.07 -0.63
CA ALA A 282 -2.70 11.27 0.39
C ALA A 282 -2.41 9.80 0.11
N GLU A 283 -2.67 8.96 1.11
CA GLU A 283 -2.53 7.52 1.02
C GLU A 283 -3.62 6.93 0.12
N HIS A 284 -3.27 5.87 -0.58
CA HIS A 284 -4.22 5.05 -1.32
C HIS A 284 -5.26 4.45 -0.39
N ARG A 285 -6.49 4.32 -0.91
CA ARG A 285 -7.57 3.60 -0.24
C ARG A 285 -8.18 2.62 -1.22
N GLY A 286 -7.97 1.36 -0.92
CA GLY A 286 -8.19 0.26 -1.82
C GLY A 286 -6.92 -0.56 -1.95
N ALA A 287 -6.79 -1.36 -2.98
CA ALA A 287 -5.70 -2.32 -3.06
C ALA A 287 -4.86 -2.20 -4.33
N LEU A 288 -3.59 -2.60 -4.21
CA LEU A 288 -2.65 -2.71 -5.31
C LEU A 288 -2.24 -4.17 -5.49
N SER A 289 -2.42 -4.73 -6.68
CA SER A 289 -1.90 -6.06 -7.03
C SER A 289 -0.50 -5.99 -7.63
N SER A 290 -0.21 -4.98 -8.45
CA SER A 290 1.13 -4.84 -9.01
C SER A 290 1.43 -3.41 -9.36
N ALA A 291 2.71 -3.05 -9.23
CA ALA A 291 3.28 -1.80 -9.66
C ALA A 291 4.56 -2.06 -10.45
N ARG A 292 4.77 -1.27 -11.51
CA ARG A 292 5.97 -1.37 -12.36
C ARG A 292 6.47 0.01 -12.76
N VAL A 293 7.79 0.15 -12.79
CA VAL A 293 8.49 1.29 -13.40
C VAL A 293 9.39 0.76 -14.51
N MET A 294 9.26 1.30 -15.72
CA MET A 294 10.09 0.95 -16.88
C MET A 294 10.91 2.14 -17.35
N THR A 295 12.06 1.86 -17.95
CA THR A 295 13.02 2.88 -18.42
C THR A 295 12.73 3.41 -19.82
N ARG A 296 11.56 3.07 -20.38
CA ARG A 296 11.08 3.52 -21.69
C ARG A 296 9.59 3.80 -21.67
N ALA A 297 9.12 4.61 -22.62
CA ALA A 297 7.69 4.69 -22.93
C ALA A 297 7.25 3.42 -23.64
N VAL A 298 6.17 2.80 -23.17
CA VAL A 298 5.47 1.75 -23.93
C VAL A 298 4.57 2.37 -25.00
N THR A 299 4.36 1.63 -26.07
CA THR A 299 3.40 2.00 -27.13
C THR A 299 1.96 1.77 -26.67
N ALA A 300 0.99 2.30 -27.41
CA ALA A 300 -0.43 2.06 -27.14
C ALA A 300 -0.80 0.56 -27.22
N ALA A 301 -0.20 -0.18 -28.15
CA ALA A 301 -0.42 -1.62 -28.29
C ALA A 301 0.14 -2.39 -27.08
N GLU A 302 1.33 -2.01 -26.61
CA GLU A 302 1.91 -2.59 -25.39
C GLU A 302 1.09 -2.25 -24.14
N ALA A 303 0.58 -1.02 -24.02
CA ALA A 303 -0.31 -0.64 -22.91
C ALA A 303 -1.60 -1.48 -22.89
N SER A 304 -2.21 -1.70 -24.06
CA SER A 304 -3.36 -2.59 -24.22
C SER A 304 -3.03 -4.05 -23.90
N GLN A 305 -1.85 -4.52 -24.32
CA GLN A 305 -1.39 -5.87 -24.00
C GLN A 305 -1.19 -6.06 -22.50
N LEU A 306 -0.54 -5.10 -21.81
CA LEU A 306 -0.36 -5.12 -20.36
C LEU A 306 -1.69 -5.24 -19.61
N TYR A 307 -2.73 -4.54 -20.08
CA TYR A 307 -4.09 -4.69 -19.55
C TYR A 307 -4.63 -6.11 -19.76
N SER A 308 -4.60 -6.60 -21.00
CA SER A 308 -5.17 -7.90 -21.36
C SER A 308 -4.53 -9.11 -20.66
N LEU A 309 -3.25 -9.00 -20.28
CA LEU A 309 -2.52 -10.09 -19.61
C LEU A 309 -3.06 -10.40 -18.21
N ARG A 310 -3.72 -9.44 -17.57
CA ARG A 310 -4.19 -9.55 -16.18
C ARG A 310 -5.69 -9.34 -16.02
N SER A 311 -6.35 -8.59 -16.93
CA SER A 311 -7.77 -8.26 -16.79
C SER A 311 -8.68 -9.48 -16.69
N THR A 312 -8.34 -10.60 -17.34
CA THR A 312 -9.13 -11.84 -17.30
C THR A 312 -8.92 -12.66 -16.03
N ARG A 313 -7.88 -12.35 -15.24
CA ARG A 313 -7.56 -13.05 -14.00
C ARG A 313 -8.12 -12.34 -12.78
N LEU A 314 -8.25 -11.01 -12.85
CA LEU A 314 -8.65 -10.17 -11.73
C LEU A 314 -10.17 -10.09 -11.61
N ARG A 315 -10.71 -10.43 -10.43
CA ARG A 315 -12.13 -10.29 -10.10
C ARG A 315 -12.38 -9.10 -9.18
N SER A 316 -13.57 -8.52 -9.25
CA SER A 316 -14.01 -7.52 -8.27
C SER A 316 -13.83 -8.07 -6.87
N VAL A 317 -13.22 -7.29 -5.99
CA VAL A 317 -13.06 -7.66 -4.60
C VAL A 317 -14.33 -7.19 -3.89
N PRO A 318 -15.14 -8.05 -3.27
CA PRO A 318 -16.36 -7.58 -2.62
C PRO A 318 -16.00 -6.65 -1.45
N GLU A 319 -16.84 -5.65 -1.18
CA GLU A 319 -16.61 -4.65 -0.13
C GLU A 319 -16.29 -5.27 1.23
N ALA A 320 -16.92 -6.40 1.58
CA ALA A 320 -16.70 -7.14 2.82
C ALA A 320 -15.26 -7.67 3.00
N TYR A 321 -14.47 -7.73 1.93
CA TYR A 321 -13.06 -8.15 1.95
C TYR A 321 -12.11 -6.96 2.14
N TYR A 322 -12.61 -5.73 2.05
CA TYR A 322 -11.82 -4.56 2.41
C TYR A 322 -11.71 -4.49 3.91
N TRP A 323 -10.47 -4.45 4.38
CA TRP A 323 -10.11 -4.11 5.74
C TRP A 323 -10.78 -2.82 6.21
N GLU A 324 -11.59 -2.95 7.24
CA GLU A 324 -12.02 -1.85 8.10
C GLU A 324 -11.32 -1.97 9.46
N ALA A 325 -10.79 -0.85 9.97
CA ALA A 325 -10.14 -0.83 11.28
C ALA A 325 -11.17 -1.09 12.38
N GLY A 326 -11.31 -2.36 12.80
CA GLY A 326 -12.20 -2.77 13.88
C GLY A 326 -11.59 -2.50 15.26
N MET A 327 -12.44 -2.07 16.20
CA MET A 327 -12.12 -2.02 17.64
C MET A 327 -13.16 -2.81 18.39
N VAL A 328 -12.73 -3.71 19.27
CA VAL A 328 -13.62 -4.48 20.14
C VAL A 328 -13.04 -4.54 21.55
N LEU A 329 -13.88 -4.44 22.57
CA LEU A 329 -13.48 -4.67 23.95
C LEU A 329 -13.56 -6.18 24.25
N VAL A 330 -12.46 -6.80 24.63
CA VAL A 330 -12.39 -8.21 25.06
C VAL A 330 -11.90 -8.26 26.50
N GLY A 331 -12.76 -8.70 27.44
CA GLY A 331 -12.39 -8.79 28.85
C GLY A 331 -11.99 -7.46 29.51
N GLY A 332 -12.48 -6.32 29.01
CA GLY A 332 -12.06 -4.98 29.46
C GLY A 332 -10.79 -4.46 28.79
N GLN A 333 -10.15 -5.26 27.92
CA GLN A 333 -9.00 -4.87 27.13
C GLN A 333 -9.44 -4.45 25.72
N LEU A 334 -8.95 -3.32 25.23
CA LEU A 334 -9.19 -2.87 23.84
C LEU A 334 -8.37 -3.75 22.88
N VAL A 335 -9.05 -4.42 21.95
CA VAL A 335 -8.45 -5.17 20.85
C VAL A 335 -8.70 -4.41 19.55
N ARG A 336 -7.62 -4.09 18.83
CA ARG A 336 -7.64 -3.34 17.58
C ARG A 336 -7.20 -4.27 16.44
N SER A 337 -7.88 -4.22 15.31
CA SER A 337 -7.47 -4.95 14.11
C SER A 337 -6.46 -4.11 13.30
N PRO A 338 -5.37 -4.71 12.75
CA PRO A 338 -4.98 -6.12 12.90
C PRO A 338 -4.41 -6.42 14.29
N ASN A 339 -4.79 -7.57 14.86
CA ASN A 339 -4.27 -8.05 16.14
C ASN A 339 -3.43 -9.32 15.94
N THR A 340 -2.24 -9.39 16.55
CA THR A 340 -1.43 -10.62 16.57
C THR A 340 -1.43 -11.32 17.94
N GLN A 341 -2.19 -10.81 18.92
CA GLN A 341 -2.39 -11.53 20.17
C GLN A 341 -3.30 -12.75 19.94
N VAL A 342 -2.82 -13.92 20.34
CA VAL A 342 -3.70 -15.03 20.69
C VAL A 342 -4.52 -14.54 21.89
N LEU A 343 -5.82 -14.31 21.69
CA LEU A 343 -6.71 -14.03 22.81
C LEU A 343 -6.69 -15.27 23.71
N GLY A 344 -5.98 -15.17 24.83
CA GLY A 344 -5.86 -16.26 25.78
C GLY A 344 -7.24 -16.68 26.30
N THR A 345 -7.32 -17.90 26.82
CA THR A 345 -8.51 -18.43 27.50
C THR A 345 -8.83 -17.61 28.75
N ALA A 346 -9.54 -16.50 28.62
CA ALA A 346 -10.38 -15.89 29.65
C ALA A 346 -11.01 -14.61 29.12
N GLY A 347 -12.34 -14.60 29.09
CA GLY A 347 -13.12 -13.39 28.87
C GLY A 347 -14.09 -13.58 27.72
N THR A 348 -15.22 -14.22 28.00
CA THR A 348 -16.40 -13.77 27.28
C THR A 348 -16.61 -12.29 27.55
N PRO A 349 -17.05 -11.51 26.55
CA PRO A 349 -17.32 -10.10 26.74
C PRO A 349 -18.39 -9.93 27.83
N ALA A 350 -18.10 -9.17 28.86
CA ALA A 350 -19.15 -8.65 29.73
C ALA A 350 -19.96 -7.64 28.91
N GLY A 351 -21.18 -8.02 28.51
CA GLY A 351 -22.12 -7.15 27.78
C GLY A 351 -22.21 -7.36 26.26
N ALA A 352 -21.64 -8.43 25.70
CA ALA A 352 -22.10 -8.88 24.38
C ALA A 352 -23.51 -9.43 24.54
N GLY A 353 -24.52 -8.62 24.23
CA GLY A 353 -25.89 -9.11 24.14
C GLY A 353 -26.03 -10.11 22.99
N ASP A 354 -27.10 -10.91 23.05
CA ASP A 354 -27.55 -11.76 21.94
C ASP A 354 -27.45 -11.02 20.61
N GLY A 355 -26.79 -11.64 19.62
CA GLY A 355 -26.63 -11.08 18.27
C GLY A 355 -25.35 -10.28 18.03
N SER A 356 -24.43 -10.20 19.00
CA SER A 356 -23.09 -9.62 18.79
C SER A 356 -22.29 -10.45 17.76
N LYS A 357 -21.74 -9.80 16.72
CA LYS A 357 -20.90 -10.42 15.69
C LYS A 357 -19.42 -10.26 16.02
N ILE A 358 -18.66 -11.36 15.97
CA ILE A 358 -17.19 -11.36 15.98
C ILE A 358 -16.73 -11.76 14.58
N VAL A 359 -15.91 -10.90 13.95
CA VAL A 359 -15.35 -11.13 12.61
C VAL A 359 -13.84 -11.23 12.72
N VAL A 360 -13.29 -12.38 12.34
CA VAL A 360 -11.84 -12.61 12.24
C VAL A 360 -11.46 -12.67 10.76
N GLN A 361 -10.67 -11.69 10.30
CA GLN A 361 -10.14 -11.64 8.95
C GLN A 361 -8.66 -12.09 8.95
N GLY A 362 -8.31 -13.04 8.10
CA GLY A 362 -6.95 -13.59 8.01
C GLY A 362 -6.82 -14.62 6.89
N ARG A 363 -5.58 -15.06 6.63
CA ARG A 363 -5.28 -16.13 5.67
C ARG A 363 -5.36 -17.49 6.35
N PHE A 364 -6.26 -18.35 5.86
CA PHE A 364 -6.45 -19.71 6.34
C PHE A 364 -5.89 -20.71 5.31
N ASP A 365 -5.16 -21.72 5.76
CA ASP A 365 -4.65 -22.83 4.91
C ASP A 365 -5.84 -23.62 4.36
N VAL A 366 -5.93 -23.69 3.03
CA VAL A 366 -7.03 -24.35 2.32
C VAL A 366 -7.08 -25.88 2.55
N SER A 367 -6.02 -26.47 3.09
CA SER A 367 -5.94 -27.88 3.45
C SER A 367 -6.31 -28.18 4.90
N ALA A 368 -6.53 -27.15 5.73
CA ALA A 368 -6.81 -27.30 7.15
C ALA A 368 -8.23 -26.88 7.52
N THR A 369 -8.83 -27.59 8.46
CA THR A 369 -10.11 -27.20 9.07
C THR A 369 -9.82 -26.29 10.26
N TYR A 370 -10.44 -25.11 10.28
CA TYR A 370 -10.32 -24.17 11.39
C TYR A 370 -11.59 -24.21 12.24
N GLU A 371 -11.42 -24.23 13.55
CA GLU A 371 -12.52 -24.17 14.51
C GLU A 371 -12.35 -22.91 15.35
N LEU A 372 -13.24 -21.93 15.19
CA LEU A 372 -13.35 -20.81 16.11
C LEU A 372 -14.21 -21.27 17.29
N VAL A 373 -13.54 -21.66 18.38
CA VAL A 373 -14.19 -22.09 19.62
C VAL A 373 -14.40 -20.88 20.52
N LEU A 374 -15.63 -20.39 20.57
CA LEU A 374 -16.04 -19.42 21.58
C LEU A 374 -16.58 -20.19 22.79
N THR A 375 -15.82 -20.18 23.88
CA THR A 375 -16.28 -20.77 25.14
C THR A 375 -16.79 -19.66 26.04
N HIS A 376 -18.06 -19.73 26.43
CA HIS A 376 -18.60 -18.88 27.48
C HIS A 376 -19.08 -19.70 28.67
N THR A 377 -18.90 -19.15 29.87
CA THR A 377 -19.49 -19.70 31.08
C THR A 377 -20.72 -18.86 31.40
N ASP A 378 -21.89 -19.48 31.45
CA ASP A 378 -23.11 -18.82 31.92
C ASP A 378 -22.89 -18.41 33.39
N PRO A 379 -22.90 -17.11 33.71
CA PRO A 379 -22.63 -16.64 35.06
C PRO A 379 -23.72 -17.01 36.07
N THR A 380 -24.90 -17.45 35.63
CA THR A 380 -26.03 -17.83 36.47
C THR A 380 -26.12 -19.34 36.74
N THR A 381 -25.80 -20.17 35.75
CA THR A 381 -25.89 -21.64 35.88
C THR A 381 -24.54 -22.31 36.07
N GLY A 382 -23.43 -21.61 35.80
CA GLY A 382 -22.07 -22.17 35.79
C GLY A 382 -21.81 -23.15 34.63
N GLY A 383 -22.79 -23.34 33.74
CA GLY A 383 -22.66 -24.19 32.56
C GLY A 383 -21.71 -23.57 31.53
N LYS A 384 -20.82 -24.38 30.95
CA LYS A 384 -20.06 -23.98 29.76
C LYS A 384 -20.95 -24.15 28.54
N VAL A 385 -21.16 -23.07 27.79
CA VAL A 385 -21.74 -23.12 26.45
C VAL A 385 -20.61 -22.91 25.45
N VAL A 386 -20.48 -23.87 24.53
CA VAL A 386 -19.49 -23.83 23.46
C VAL A 386 -20.24 -23.51 22.18
N THR A 387 -20.00 -22.32 21.62
CA THR A 387 -20.43 -22.01 20.26
C THR A 387 -19.24 -22.22 19.34
N ALA A 388 -19.29 -23.27 18.53
CA ALA A 388 -18.28 -23.54 17.51
C ALA A 388 -18.82 -23.07 16.16
N ALA A 389 -18.21 -22.03 15.60
CA ALA A 389 -18.41 -21.70 14.19
C ALA A 389 -17.39 -22.50 13.38
N ARG A 390 -17.89 -23.44 12.56
CA ARG A 390 -17.10 -24.15 11.55
C ARG A 390 -17.37 -23.51 10.21
N THR A 391 -16.35 -22.99 9.56
CA THR A 391 -16.47 -22.53 8.19
C THR A 391 -15.77 -23.51 7.26
N ALA A 392 -16.34 -23.68 6.07
CA ALA A 392 -15.63 -24.25 4.94
C ALA A 392 -14.81 -23.15 4.25
N SER A 393 -13.66 -23.56 3.71
CA SER A 393 -12.72 -22.85 2.83
C SER A 393 -13.01 -21.39 2.45
N GLY A 394 -12.07 -20.48 2.74
CA GLY A 394 -11.94 -19.18 2.07
C GLY A 394 -12.85 -18.05 2.54
N ALA A 395 -13.83 -18.30 3.41
CA ALA A 395 -14.71 -17.26 3.95
C ALA A 395 -14.18 -16.66 5.28
N PRO A 396 -14.48 -15.37 5.58
CA PRO A 396 -14.33 -14.82 6.92
C PRO A 396 -15.01 -15.72 7.96
N ILE A 397 -14.38 -15.91 9.12
CA ILE A 397 -15.02 -16.63 10.22
C ILE A 397 -15.92 -15.65 10.96
N GLU A 398 -17.22 -15.78 10.72
CA GLU A 398 -18.27 -15.10 11.50
C GLU A 398 -18.79 -16.04 12.58
N ALA A 399 -18.73 -15.59 13.84
CA ALA A 399 -19.46 -16.22 14.93
C ALA A 399 -20.47 -15.23 15.51
N GLN A 400 -21.72 -15.70 15.63
CA GLN A 400 -22.77 -15.01 16.38
C GLN A 400 -22.80 -15.58 17.79
N CYS A 401 -22.76 -14.71 18.80
CA CYS A 401 -23.06 -15.10 20.16
C CYS A 401 -24.57 -15.42 20.25
N SER A 402 -24.87 -16.67 20.59
CA SER A 402 -26.22 -17.18 20.87
C SER A 402 -26.43 -17.44 22.35
#